data_AF-A0A1J4LZE1-F1
#
_entry.id   AF-A0A1J4LZE1-F1
#
_cell.length_a   1.000
_cell.length_b   1.000
_cell.length_c   1.000
_cell.angle_alpha   90.00
_cell.angle_beta   90.00
_cell.angle_gamma   90.00
#
_symmetry.space_group_name_H-M   'P 1'
#
loop_
_entity.id
_entity.type
_entity.pdbx_description
1 polymer ?
#
loop_
_entity_poly.entity_id
_entity_poly.type
_entity_poly.pdbx_seq_one_letter_code
_entity_poly.pdbx_strand_id
1 'polypeptide(L)'
;MSAPPRYKLFGVYVSQTVFEALETHLHEEAGVVDLETYFDSTADSVPEGDPGGDVTATLVTDIVENFAPLYDDAAFDAAGDVDPNSFVLTHLAAPPQTVANARERFQAAATIQETDQREVHTAILAAHFDTDP
;
A
#
# COMPACT_ATOMS: atom_id res chain seq x y z
N MET A 1 8.17 28.34 13.82
CA MET A 1 8.17 27.68 12.50
C MET A 1 7.58 26.31 12.71
N SER A 2 6.43 25.99 12.10
CA SER A 2 5.96 24.60 12.06
C SER A 2 6.97 23.78 11.27
N ALA A 3 7.17 22.53 11.67
CA ALA A 3 7.95 21.59 10.87
C ALA A 3 7.36 21.55 9.44
N PRO A 4 8.19 21.41 8.40
CA PRO A 4 7.68 21.19 7.05
C PRO A 4 6.75 19.98 7.07
N PRO A 5 5.65 20.03 6.30
CA PRO A 5 4.71 18.91 6.25
C PRO A 5 5.41 17.69 5.65
N ARG A 6 5.03 16.51 6.15
CA ARG A 6 5.73 15.25 5.91
C ARG A 6 4.73 14.13 5.74
N TYR A 7 5.00 13.26 4.78
CA TYR A 7 4.31 11.99 4.69
C TYR A 7 4.89 11.01 5.70
N LYS A 8 4.01 10.20 6.27
CA LYS A 8 4.37 9.09 7.13
C LYS A 8 4.51 7.84 6.29
N LEU A 9 5.57 7.07 6.53
CA LEU A 9 5.74 5.78 5.90
C LEU A 9 4.89 4.71 6.59
N PHE A 10 4.29 3.84 5.78
CA PHE A 10 3.40 2.78 6.21
C PHE A 10 3.74 1.51 5.45
N GLY A 11 4.16 0.48 6.20
CA GLY A 11 4.50 -0.82 5.64
C GLY A 11 3.26 -1.62 5.26
N VAL A 12 3.27 -2.16 4.05
CA VAL A 12 2.28 -3.12 3.55
C VAL A 12 3.01 -4.37 3.07
N TYR A 13 2.36 -5.51 3.24
CA TYR A 13 2.84 -6.77 2.69
C TYR A 13 2.01 -7.10 1.47
N VAL A 14 2.69 -7.37 0.37
CA VAL A 14 2.05 -7.65 -0.92
C VAL A 14 2.68 -8.89 -1.53
N SER A 15 1.93 -9.61 -2.37
CA SER A 15 2.54 -10.65 -3.20
C SER A 15 3.53 -10.06 -4.20
N GLN A 16 4.33 -10.94 -4.81
CA GLN A 16 5.27 -10.56 -5.88
C GLN A 16 4.55 -9.81 -7.03
N THR A 17 3.40 -10.31 -7.48
CA THR A 17 2.63 -9.73 -8.59
C THR A 17 2.18 -8.30 -8.28
N VAL A 18 1.63 -8.08 -7.08
CA VAL A 18 1.17 -6.76 -6.65
C VAL A 18 2.34 -5.82 -6.40
N PHE A 19 3.48 -6.33 -5.91
CA PHE A 19 4.72 -5.56 -5.78
C PHE A 19 5.21 -5.05 -7.14
N GLU A 20 5.25 -5.91 -8.15
CA GLU A 20 5.67 -5.55 -9.51
C GLU A 20 4.71 -4.53 -10.15
N ALA A 21 3.40 -4.65 -9.91
CA ALA A 21 2.41 -3.66 -10.35
C ALA A 21 2.63 -2.29 -9.68
N LEU A 22 2.89 -2.28 -8.37
CA LEU A 22 3.19 -1.06 -7.61
C LEU A 22 4.51 -0.41 -8.07
N GLU A 23 5.55 -1.20 -8.32
CA GLU A 23 6.84 -0.72 -8.83
C GLU A 23 6.66 -0.11 -10.23
N THR A 24 5.91 -0.78 -11.11
CA THR A 24 5.58 -0.25 -12.44
C THR A 24 4.86 1.09 -12.34
N HIS A 25 3.84 1.19 -11.47
CA HIS A 25 3.09 2.42 -11.25
C HIS A 25 3.99 3.57 -10.78
N LEU A 26 4.87 3.32 -9.81
CA LEU A 26 5.80 4.33 -9.29
C LEU A 26 6.90 4.70 -10.28
N HIS A 27 7.34 3.76 -11.10
CA HIS A 27 8.27 4.03 -12.18
C HIS A 27 7.64 4.93 -13.24
N GLU A 28 6.39 4.66 -13.65
CA GLU A 28 5.69 5.44 -14.67
C GLU A 28 5.33 6.85 -14.19
N GLU A 29 4.82 6.98 -12.97
CA GLU A 29 4.31 8.26 -12.45
C GLU A 29 5.40 9.14 -11.81
N ALA A 30 6.40 8.53 -11.15
CA ALA A 30 7.43 9.25 -10.39
C ALA A 30 8.87 8.94 -10.83
N GLY A 31 9.09 8.02 -11.77
CA GLY A 31 10.44 7.63 -12.20
C GLY A 31 11.22 6.85 -11.14
N VAL A 32 10.53 6.23 -10.17
CA VAL A 32 11.17 5.39 -9.14
C VAL A 32 11.60 4.07 -9.77
N VAL A 33 12.88 3.74 -9.73
CA VAL A 33 13.45 2.55 -10.41
C VAL A 33 13.67 1.38 -9.46
N ASP A 34 13.73 1.63 -8.16
CA ASP A 34 13.99 0.59 -7.15
C ASP A 34 13.14 0.88 -5.92
N LEU A 35 11.91 0.35 -5.91
CA LEU A 35 10.97 0.58 -4.83
C LEU A 35 11.46 -0.05 -3.51
N GLU A 36 12.15 -1.18 -3.58
CA GLU A 36 12.65 -1.91 -2.40
C GLU A 36 13.57 -1.03 -1.55
N THR A 37 14.39 -0.21 -2.20
CA THR A 37 15.34 0.69 -1.51
C THR A 37 14.90 2.16 -1.46
N TYR A 38 13.89 2.56 -2.24
CA TYR A 38 13.46 3.96 -2.36
C TYR A 38 13.03 4.56 -1.02
N PHE A 39 12.13 3.87 -0.31
CA PHE A 39 11.73 4.23 1.04
C PHE A 39 12.60 3.47 2.04
N ASP A 40 13.83 3.94 2.22
CA ASP A 40 14.81 3.38 3.17
C ASP A 40 14.12 3.02 4.49
N SER A 41 14.21 1.74 4.87
CA SER A 41 13.63 1.13 6.06
C SER A 41 13.96 1.83 7.40
N THR A 42 14.94 2.73 7.42
CA THR A 42 15.36 3.47 8.63
C THR A 42 14.63 4.80 8.83
N ALA A 43 13.94 5.31 7.82
CA ALA A 43 13.17 6.55 7.92
C ALA A 43 11.69 6.26 8.24
N ASP A 44 11.10 7.00 9.19
CA ASP A 44 9.65 6.92 9.48
C ASP A 44 8.81 7.87 8.59
N SER A 45 9.45 8.76 7.82
CA SER A 45 8.79 9.83 7.08
C SER A 45 9.64 10.37 5.94
N VAL A 46 8.97 10.85 4.88
CA VAL A 46 9.57 11.59 3.77
C VAL A 46 8.98 13.01 3.69
N PRO A 47 9.72 13.99 3.16
CA PRO A 47 9.17 15.33 2.93
C PRO A 47 8.02 15.30 1.92
N GLU A 48 7.02 16.17 2.09
CA GLU A 48 6.06 16.45 1.00
C GLU A 48 6.78 17.09 -0.19
N GLY A 49 6.36 16.76 -1.41
CA GLY A 49 7.07 17.11 -2.64
C GLY A 49 8.15 16.11 -3.06
N ASP A 50 8.27 14.98 -2.34
CA ASP A 50 8.99 13.81 -2.84
C ASP A 50 8.15 13.13 -3.93
N PRO A 51 8.67 12.90 -5.16
CA PRO A 51 7.86 12.38 -6.26
C PRO A 51 7.20 11.02 -5.95
N GLY A 52 7.95 10.06 -5.41
CA GLY A 52 7.38 8.78 -4.99
C GLY A 52 6.44 8.92 -3.80
N GLY A 53 6.76 9.83 -2.88
CA GLY A 53 5.90 10.19 -1.76
C GLY A 53 4.54 10.74 -2.18
N ASP A 54 4.51 11.67 -3.13
CA ASP A 54 3.29 12.29 -3.66
C ASP A 54 2.42 11.27 -4.41
N VAL A 55 3.03 10.38 -5.20
CA VAL A 55 2.32 9.31 -5.92
C VAL A 55 1.73 8.30 -4.95
N THR A 56 2.52 7.79 -4.00
CA THR A 56 2.00 6.87 -2.97
C THR A 56 0.94 7.53 -2.07
N ALA A 57 1.05 8.83 -1.81
CA ALA A 57 0.05 9.57 -1.04
C ALA A 57 -1.30 9.62 -1.78
N THR A 58 -1.26 9.83 -3.09
CA THR A 58 -2.44 9.76 -3.97
C THR A 58 -3.03 8.35 -3.95
N LEU A 59 -2.21 7.34 -4.20
CA LEU A 59 -2.61 5.92 -4.17
C LEU A 59 -3.32 5.53 -2.87
N VAL A 60 -2.72 5.85 -1.71
CA VAL A 60 -3.31 5.50 -0.41
C VAL A 60 -4.59 6.28 -0.15
N THR A 61 -4.67 7.54 -0.62
CA THR A 61 -5.90 8.32 -0.54
C THR A 61 -7.00 7.67 -1.36
N ASP A 62 -6.71 7.26 -2.60
CA ASP A 62 -7.66 6.59 -3.48
C ASP A 62 -8.14 5.26 -2.89
N ILE A 63 -7.24 4.47 -2.28
CA ILE A 63 -7.61 3.23 -1.58
C ILE A 63 -8.56 3.53 -0.40
N VAL A 64 -8.28 4.57 0.39
CA VAL A 64 -9.11 4.92 1.55
C VAL A 64 -10.49 5.44 1.16
N GLU A 65 -10.56 6.24 0.09
CA GLU A 65 -11.80 6.82 -0.44
C GLU A 65 -12.65 5.76 -1.15
N ASN A 66 -12.02 4.86 -1.90
CA ASN A 66 -12.68 3.79 -2.66
C ASN A 66 -12.62 2.44 -1.94
N PHE A 67 -12.42 2.43 -0.62
CA PHE A 67 -12.18 1.18 0.11
C PHE A 67 -13.35 0.20 0.00
N ALA A 68 -14.60 0.69 0.05
CA ALA A 68 -15.79 -0.18 -0.03
C ALA A 68 -15.88 -0.93 -1.37
N PRO A 69 -15.85 -0.26 -2.55
CA PRO A 69 -15.85 -0.99 -3.82
C PRO A 69 -14.61 -1.87 -3.99
N LEU A 70 -13.41 -1.41 -3.58
CA LEU A 70 -12.21 -2.25 -3.62
C LEU A 70 -12.32 -3.50 -2.75
N TYR A 71 -12.96 -3.39 -1.58
CA TYR A 71 -13.22 -4.53 -0.71
C TYR A 71 -14.20 -5.52 -1.33
N ASP A 72 -15.24 -5.03 -2.02
CA ASP A 72 -16.21 -5.89 -2.70
C ASP A 72 -15.57 -6.62 -3.91
N ASP A 73 -14.64 -5.97 -4.61
CA ASP A 73 -13.93 -6.52 -5.77
C ASP A 73 -12.70 -7.38 -5.38
N ALA A 74 -12.23 -7.28 -4.13
CA ALA A 74 -11.04 -7.96 -3.66
C ALA A 74 -11.20 -9.49 -3.64
N ALA A 75 -10.29 -10.17 -4.34
CA ALA A 75 -10.22 -11.62 -4.38
C ALA A 75 -9.51 -12.19 -3.14
N PHE A 76 -10.13 -12.09 -1.96
CA PHE A 76 -9.56 -12.56 -0.69
C PHE A 76 -9.22 -14.06 -0.70
N ASP A 77 -10.06 -14.89 -1.32
CA ASP A 77 -9.80 -16.34 -1.44
C ASP A 77 -8.50 -16.61 -2.19
N ALA A 78 -8.25 -15.90 -3.30
CA ALA A 78 -7.02 -16.04 -4.08
C ALA A 78 -5.79 -15.49 -3.33
N ALA A 79 -5.95 -14.41 -2.58
CA ALA A 79 -4.90 -13.91 -1.71
C ALA A 79 -4.52 -14.90 -0.60
N GLY A 80 -5.47 -15.71 -0.11
CA GLY A 80 -5.22 -16.78 0.86
C GLY A 80 -4.44 -17.98 0.31
N ASP A 81 -4.40 -18.14 -1.02
CA ASP A 81 -3.62 -19.19 -1.68
C ASP A 81 -2.15 -18.77 -1.93
N VAL A 82 -1.80 -17.50 -1.71
CA VAL A 82 -0.42 -16.99 -1.83
C VAL A 82 0.47 -17.61 -0.75
N ASP A 83 1.67 -18.08 -1.12
CA ASP A 83 2.61 -18.67 -0.17
C ASP A 83 2.94 -17.67 0.96
N PRO A 84 2.69 -18.02 2.24
CA PRO A 84 3.00 -17.17 3.39
C PRO A 84 4.44 -16.66 3.49
N ASN A 85 5.39 -17.30 2.81
CA ASN A 85 6.80 -16.90 2.76
C ASN A 85 7.17 -16.05 1.53
N SER A 86 6.23 -15.81 0.63
CA SER A 86 6.45 -15.08 -0.64
C SER A 86 6.04 -13.60 -0.58
N PHE A 87 5.41 -13.16 0.51
CA PHE A 87 5.03 -11.77 0.69
C PHE A 87 6.26 -10.86 0.81
N VAL A 88 6.23 -9.75 0.09
CA VAL A 88 7.23 -8.69 0.11
C VAL A 88 6.73 -7.55 0.98
N LEU A 89 7.55 -7.09 1.93
CA LEU A 89 7.29 -5.88 2.70
C LEU A 89 7.77 -4.68 1.90
N THR A 90 6.86 -3.75 1.60
CA THR A 90 7.18 -2.46 1.00
C THR A 90 6.55 -1.32 1.81
N HIS A 91 6.96 -0.08 1.55
CA HIS A 91 6.47 1.10 2.24
C HIS A 91 5.75 2.04 1.28
N LEU A 92 4.63 2.59 1.73
CA LEU A 92 3.91 3.66 1.06
C LEU A 92 3.98 4.92 1.93
N ALA A 93 4.10 6.09 1.30
CA ALA A 93 4.01 7.36 2.00
C ALA A 93 2.60 7.92 1.87
N ALA A 94 2.05 8.46 2.95
CA ALA A 94 0.79 9.21 2.88
C ALA A 94 0.68 10.21 4.04
N PRO A 95 -0.25 11.17 3.99
CA PRO A 95 -0.53 12.03 5.14
C PRO A 95 -0.82 11.19 6.39
N PRO A 96 -0.35 11.59 7.59
CA PRO A 96 -0.51 10.78 8.80
C PRO A 96 -1.95 10.37 9.13
N GLN A 97 -2.94 11.23 8.81
CA GLN A 97 -4.36 10.93 8.98
C GLN A 97 -4.84 9.87 7.98
N THR A 98 -4.41 9.96 6.72
CA THR A 98 -4.71 8.95 5.69
C THR A 98 -4.11 7.60 6.06
N VAL A 99 -2.88 7.56 6.59
CA VAL A 99 -2.26 6.32 7.11
C VAL A 99 -3.09 5.71 8.25
N ALA A 100 -3.56 6.53 9.19
CA ALA A 100 -4.40 6.05 10.29
C ALA A 100 -5.72 5.44 9.75
N ASN A 101 -6.37 6.15 8.83
CA ASN A 101 -7.60 5.71 8.18
C ASN A 101 -7.43 4.40 7.39
N ALA A 102 -6.31 4.24 6.69
CA ALA A 102 -5.98 3.03 5.95
C ALA A 102 -5.77 1.84 6.90
N ARG A 103 -4.99 2.03 7.97
CA ARG A 103 -4.74 0.99 9.00
C ARG A 103 -6.02 0.51 9.65
N GLU A 104 -6.91 1.44 10.03
CA GLU A 104 -8.21 1.08 10.62
C GLU A 104 -9.05 0.24 9.67
N ARG A 105 -9.11 0.61 8.38
CA ARG A 105 -9.84 -0.14 7.35
C ARG A 105 -9.25 -1.52 7.10
N PHE A 106 -7.94 -1.64 6.93
CA PHE A 106 -7.28 -2.93 6.74
C PHE A 106 -7.43 -3.83 7.96
N GLN A 107 -7.32 -3.28 9.17
CA GLN A 107 -7.55 -4.05 10.40
C GLN A 107 -9.01 -4.53 10.50
N ALA A 108 -9.97 -3.67 10.17
CA ALA A 108 -11.37 -4.04 10.15
C ALA A 108 -11.64 -5.15 9.10
N ALA A 109 -11.10 -5.01 7.89
CA ALA A 109 -11.21 -6.01 6.83
C ALA A 109 -10.62 -7.36 7.24
N ALA A 110 -9.42 -7.37 7.82
CA ALA A 110 -8.78 -8.60 8.34
C ALA A 110 -9.63 -9.26 9.43
N THR A 111 -10.27 -8.46 10.29
CA THR A 111 -11.16 -8.98 11.33
C THR A 111 -12.43 -9.58 10.72
N ILE A 112 -13.03 -8.95 9.71
CA ILE A 112 -14.27 -9.41 9.07
C ILE A 112 -14.04 -10.66 8.23
N GLN A 113 -12.93 -10.72 7.49
CA GLN A 113 -12.54 -11.87 6.67
C GLN A 113 -11.89 -13.01 7.49
N GLU A 114 -11.66 -12.79 8.79
CA GLU A 114 -10.96 -13.73 9.68
C GLU A 114 -9.60 -14.18 9.11
N THR A 115 -8.89 -13.26 8.44
CA THR A 115 -7.62 -13.54 7.74
C THR A 115 -6.46 -12.63 8.17
N ASP A 116 -5.25 -12.95 7.72
CA ASP A 116 -4.01 -12.21 7.95
C ASP A 116 -4.03 -10.84 7.23
N GLN A 117 -3.40 -9.83 7.84
CA GLN A 117 -3.28 -8.51 7.22
C GLN A 117 -2.55 -8.54 5.88
N ARG A 118 -1.62 -9.48 5.68
CA ARG A 118 -0.87 -9.65 4.43
C ARG A 118 -1.78 -10.01 3.27
N GLU A 119 -2.77 -10.87 3.51
CA GLU A 119 -3.76 -11.26 2.52
C GLU A 119 -4.69 -10.09 2.20
N VAL A 120 -5.13 -9.34 3.21
CA VAL A 120 -5.98 -8.16 3.00
C VAL A 120 -5.26 -7.06 2.23
N HIS A 121 -4.01 -6.73 2.60
CA HIS A 121 -3.22 -5.76 1.86
C HIS A 121 -3.10 -6.18 0.39
N THR A 122 -2.73 -7.43 0.15
CA THR A 122 -2.56 -7.98 -1.20
C THR A 122 -3.87 -7.92 -1.99
N ALA A 123 -4.98 -8.42 -1.45
CA ALA A 123 -6.26 -8.46 -2.15
C ALA A 123 -6.78 -7.06 -2.52
N ILE A 124 -6.65 -6.09 -1.61
CA ILE A 124 -7.13 -4.71 -1.86
C ILE A 124 -6.24 -3.99 -2.88
N LEU A 125 -4.90 -4.13 -2.78
CA LEU A 125 -4.00 -3.53 -3.77
C LEU A 125 -4.11 -4.22 -5.14
N ALA A 126 -4.32 -5.54 -5.18
CA ALA A 126 -4.58 -6.30 -6.40
C ALA A 126 -5.83 -5.78 -7.11
N ALA A 127 -6.94 -5.60 -6.36
CA ALA A 127 -8.16 -5.01 -6.89
C ALA A 127 -7.96 -3.58 -7.40
N HIS A 128 -7.14 -2.77 -6.71
CA HIS A 128 -6.83 -1.41 -7.16
C HIS A 128 -6.07 -1.38 -8.49
N PHE A 129 -5.09 -2.27 -8.66
CA PHE A 129 -4.29 -2.37 -9.89
C PHE A 129 -4.92 -3.24 -10.99
N ASP A 130 -6.09 -3.83 -10.75
CA ASP A 130 -6.75 -4.80 -11.65
C ASP A 130 -5.79 -5.95 -12.05
N THR A 131 -5.11 -6.52 -11.05
CA THR A 131 -4.15 -7.62 -11.20
C THR A 131 -4.50 -8.79 -10.28
N ASP A 132 -3.89 -9.95 -10.54
CA ASP A 132 -3.99 -11.10 -9.64
C ASP A 132 -3.28 -10.83 -8.29
N PRO A 133 -3.87 -11.25 -7.16
CA PRO A 133 -3.26 -11.17 -5.84
C PRO A 133 -2.09 -12.14 -5.68
#